data_AF-A0A2E1IHT5-F1
#
_entry.id   AF-A0A2E1IHT5-F1
#
_cell.length_a   1.000
_cell.length_b   1.000
_cell.length_c   1.000
_cell.angle_alpha   90.00
_cell.angle_beta   90.00
_cell.angle_gamma   90.00
#
_symmetry.space_group_name_H-M   'P 1'
#
loop_
_entity.id
_entity.type
_entity.pdbx_description
1 polymer ?
#
loop_
_entity_poly.entity_id
_entity_poly.type
_entity_poly.pdbx_seq_one_letter_code
_entity_poly.pdbx_strand_id
1 'polypeptide(L)'
;MTVLSLAIHPAAAFADWRCDGDRVTIRSIPGAVDVRGLKGGIPNTASGTVPGDGILLTWRDVSLQLPRTNNAGTPSYTDGRWWWRADDPQHPEFKQRQGTVISYRCDAID
;
A
#
# COMPACT_ATOMS: atom_id res chain seq x y z
N MET A 1 -9.99 30.49 28.95
CA MET A 1 -10.54 29.46 28.04
C MET A 1 -9.48 29.17 27.00
N THR A 2 -8.76 28.07 27.14
CA THR A 2 -7.70 27.66 26.21
C THR A 2 -8.36 26.92 25.05
N VAL A 3 -8.32 27.49 23.86
CA VAL A 3 -8.83 26.85 22.64
C VAL A 3 -7.83 25.75 22.25
N LEU A 4 -8.26 24.50 22.36
CA LEU A 4 -7.50 23.35 21.89
C LEU A 4 -7.63 23.30 20.36
N SER A 5 -6.67 23.87 19.65
CA SER A 5 -6.61 23.77 18.18
C SER A 5 -6.29 22.32 17.80
N LEU A 6 -7.27 21.62 17.22
CA LEU A 6 -7.01 20.35 16.53
C LEU A 6 -6.13 20.63 15.31
N ALA A 7 -4.86 20.24 15.37
CA ALA A 7 -4.04 20.13 14.18
C ALA A 7 -4.57 18.96 13.34
N ILE A 8 -5.34 19.28 12.30
CA ILE A 8 -5.65 18.35 11.22
C ILE A 8 -4.32 18.05 10.53
N HIS A 9 -3.71 16.93 10.86
CA HIS A 9 -2.55 16.45 10.11
C HIS A 9 -3.06 15.97 8.76
N PRO A 10 -2.60 16.52 7.63
CA PRO A 10 -2.91 15.92 6.34
C PRO A 10 -2.40 14.48 6.42
N ALA A 11 -3.30 13.51 6.25
CA ALA A 11 -2.87 12.14 6.00
C ALA A 11 -1.94 12.22 4.78
N ALA A 12 -0.73 11.68 4.92
CA ALA A 12 0.26 11.68 3.85
C ALA A 12 -0.42 11.30 2.53
N ALA A 13 -0.29 12.16 1.52
CA ALA A 13 -0.90 11.94 0.22
C ALA A 13 -0.39 10.60 -0.31
N PHE A 14 -1.29 9.61 -0.38
CA PHE A 14 -1.10 8.50 -1.30
C PHE A 14 -1.25 9.11 -2.68
N ALA A 15 -0.29 8.87 -3.57
CA ALA A 15 -0.49 9.19 -4.97
C ALA A 15 -1.82 8.58 -5.41
N ASP A 16 -2.64 9.37 -6.08
CA ASP A 16 -3.91 8.89 -6.59
C ASP A 16 -3.64 8.25 -7.95
N TRP A 17 -4.10 7.01 -8.15
CA TRP A 17 -3.97 6.30 -9.42
C TRP A 17 -5.35 6.02 -10.01
N ARG A 18 -5.43 5.88 -11.34
CA ARG A 18 -6.57 5.26 -12.02
C ARG A 18 -6.16 3.92 -12.56
N CYS A 19 -6.90 2.87 -12.23
CA CYS A 19 -6.74 1.55 -12.82
C CYS A 19 -7.97 1.23 -13.67
N ASP A 20 -7.77 0.93 -14.96
CA ASP A 20 -8.81 0.76 -15.98
C ASP A 20 -9.86 1.89 -15.96
N GLY A 21 -9.40 3.13 -15.78
CA GLY A 21 -10.23 4.34 -15.75
C GLY A 21 -10.80 4.72 -14.38
N ASP A 22 -10.87 3.79 -13.44
CA ASP A 22 -11.45 4.00 -12.10
C ASP A 22 -10.38 4.33 -11.06
N ARG A 23 -10.70 5.27 -10.16
CA ARG A 23 -9.77 5.69 -9.11
C ARG A 23 -9.49 4.55 -8.13
N VAL A 24 -8.21 4.38 -7.81
CA VAL A 24 -7.74 3.53 -6.71
C VAL A 24 -7.34 4.43 -5.55
N THR A 25 -7.80 4.11 -4.35
CA THR A 25 -7.31 4.73 -3.12
C THR A 25 -6.55 3.71 -2.30
N ILE A 26 -5.45 4.16 -1.71
CA ILE A 26 -4.59 3.34 -0.86
C ILE A 26 -4.46 4.02 0.49
N ARG A 27 -4.50 3.22 1.56
CA ARG A 27 -4.20 3.68 2.91
C ARG A 27 -3.31 2.66 3.59
N SER A 28 -2.19 3.10 4.15
CA SER A 28 -1.32 2.22 4.94
C SER A 28 -2.01 1.76 6.22
N ILE A 29 -1.82 0.49 6.54
CA ILE A 29 -2.22 -0.14 7.80
C ILE A 29 -0.94 -0.60 8.50
N PRO A 30 -0.57 0.00 9.65
CA PRO A 30 0.57 -0.46 10.43
C PRO A 30 0.35 -1.90 10.91
N GLY A 31 1.37 -2.73 10.76
CA GLY A 31 1.41 -4.09 11.26
C GLY A 31 1.74 -4.14 12.75
N ALA A 32 1.29 -5.19 13.42
CA ALA A 32 1.70 -5.49 14.79
C ALA A 32 3.07 -6.18 14.81
N VAL A 33 4.13 -5.45 14.43
CA VAL A 33 5.49 -6.00 14.38
C VAL A 33 6.22 -5.73 15.70
N ASP A 34 6.67 -6.80 16.36
CA ASP A 34 7.51 -6.69 17.55
C ASP A 34 8.99 -6.59 17.16
N VAL A 35 9.57 -5.42 17.43
CA VAL A 35 10.99 -5.14 17.14
C VAL A 35 11.93 -5.56 18.26
N ARG A 36 11.41 -5.99 19.42
CA ARG A 36 12.23 -6.33 20.57
C ARG A 36 13.11 -7.54 20.26
N GLY A 37 14.39 -7.46 20.61
CA GLY A 37 15.37 -8.52 20.37
C GLY A 37 16.07 -8.45 19.02
N LEU A 38 15.64 -7.60 18.08
CA LEU A 38 16.32 -7.38 16.81
C LEU A 38 17.40 -6.30 16.95
N LYS A 39 18.67 -6.70 17.06
CA LYS A 39 19.82 -5.77 17.19
C LYS A 39 20.07 -4.92 15.94
N GLY A 40 19.56 -5.33 14.77
CA GLY A 40 19.78 -4.67 13.48
C GLY A 40 18.53 -4.04 12.87
N GLY A 41 17.45 -3.89 13.64
CA GLY A 41 16.14 -3.48 13.11
C GLY A 41 15.44 -4.59 12.33
N ILE A 42 14.31 -4.26 11.69
CA ILE A 42 13.57 -5.20 10.84
C ILE A 42 14.19 -5.18 9.43
N PRO A 43 14.70 -6.31 8.91
CA PRO A 43 15.17 -6.40 7.53
C PRO A 43 14.08 -6.00 6.53
N ASN A 44 14.50 -5.60 5.32
CA ASN A 44 13.57 -5.23 4.24
C ASN A 44 12.59 -4.10 4.61
N THR A 45 12.94 -3.25 5.58
CA THR A 45 12.25 -1.98 5.82
C THR A 45 12.50 -1.04 4.65
N ALA A 46 11.44 -0.50 4.04
CA ALA A 46 11.53 0.40 2.90
C ALA A 46 10.31 1.31 2.80
N SER A 47 10.50 2.54 2.31
CA SER A 47 9.45 3.55 2.13
C SER A 47 8.57 3.76 3.37
N GLY A 48 9.19 3.75 4.56
CA GLY A 48 8.47 3.92 5.83
C GLY A 48 7.59 2.73 6.25
N THR A 49 7.70 1.58 5.57
CA THR A 49 6.95 0.36 5.86
C THR A 49 7.88 -0.80 6.22
N VAL A 50 7.39 -1.70 7.06
CA VAL A 50 8.10 -2.91 7.52
C VAL A 50 7.38 -4.18 7.08
N PRO A 51 8.08 -5.32 6.91
CA PRO A 51 7.41 -6.61 6.77
C PRO A 51 6.41 -6.85 7.92
N GLY A 52 5.14 -7.05 7.57
CA GLY A 52 4.03 -7.15 8.53
C GLY A 52 3.04 -5.98 8.47
N ASP A 53 3.44 -4.83 7.91
CA ASP A 53 2.50 -3.78 7.51
C ASP A 53 1.56 -4.27 6.40
N GLY A 54 0.56 -3.46 6.07
CA GLY A 54 -0.28 -3.69 4.91
C GLY A 54 -0.85 -2.40 4.35
N ILE A 55 -1.73 -2.55 3.37
CA ILE A 55 -2.53 -1.46 2.83
C ILE A 55 -4.01 -1.86 2.78
N LEU A 56 -4.88 -0.87 2.92
CA LEU A 56 -6.26 -0.93 2.46
C LEU A 56 -6.32 -0.29 1.08
N LEU A 57 -6.61 -1.08 0.06
CA LEU A 57 -6.81 -0.64 -1.31
C LEU A 57 -8.32 -0.67 -1.62
N THR A 58 -8.87 0.45 -2.10
CA THR A 58 -10.27 0.49 -2.58
C THR A 58 -10.29 0.87 -4.05
N TRP A 59 -11.04 0.10 -4.86
CA TRP A 59 -11.17 0.28 -6.29
C TRP A 59 -12.53 -0.24 -6.74
N ARG A 60 -13.31 0.55 -7.47
CA ARG A 60 -14.70 0.21 -7.81
C ARG A 60 -15.50 -0.22 -6.57
N ASP A 61 -16.04 -1.43 -6.57
CA ASP A 61 -16.81 -2.07 -5.51
C ASP A 61 -15.98 -3.01 -4.61
N VAL A 62 -14.65 -3.09 -4.83
CA VAL A 62 -13.75 -3.93 -4.02
C VAL A 62 -12.95 -3.10 -3.02
N SER A 63 -12.87 -3.61 -1.79
CA SER A 63 -11.97 -3.13 -0.75
C SER A 63 -11.10 -4.29 -0.27
N LEU A 64 -9.79 -4.12 -0.37
CA LEU A 64 -8.79 -5.16 -0.20
C LEU A 64 -7.83 -4.78 0.91
N GLN A 65 -7.66 -5.65 1.90
CA GLN A 65 -6.55 -5.54 2.84
C GLN A 65 -5.40 -6.40 2.32
N LEU A 66 -4.35 -5.77 1.82
CA LEU A 66 -3.19 -6.45 1.24
C LEU A 66 -1.98 -6.35 2.19
N PRO A 67 -1.55 -7.46 2.80
CA PRO A 67 -0.32 -7.51 3.57
C PRO A 67 0.91 -7.19 2.72
N ARG A 68 1.88 -6.49 3.30
CA ARG A 68 3.18 -6.24 2.69
C ARG A 68 4.00 -7.53 2.63
N THR A 69 4.64 -7.78 1.50
CA THR A 69 5.60 -8.88 1.34
C THR A 69 6.90 -8.62 2.10
N ASN A 70 7.66 -9.69 2.33
CA ASN A 70 9.02 -9.62 2.89
C ASN A 70 10.09 -9.63 1.78
N ASN A 71 9.84 -8.88 0.70
CA ASN A 71 10.81 -8.72 -0.38
C ASN A 71 11.68 -7.49 -0.12
N ALA A 72 12.95 -7.56 -0.53
CA ALA A 72 13.81 -6.38 -0.58
C ALA A 72 13.37 -5.42 -1.69
N GLY A 73 13.69 -4.15 -1.54
CA GLY A 73 13.38 -3.10 -2.52
C GLY A 73 12.01 -2.46 -2.30
N THR A 74 11.38 -2.00 -3.38
CA THR A 74 10.08 -1.31 -3.34
C THR A 74 9.03 -2.22 -2.68
N PRO A 75 8.27 -1.71 -1.69
CA PRO A 75 7.21 -2.47 -1.06
C PRO A 75 6.20 -3.01 -2.06
N SER A 76 5.87 -4.29 -1.94
CA SER A 76 4.76 -4.92 -2.65
C SER A 76 3.79 -5.54 -1.67
N TYR A 77 2.53 -5.68 -2.08
CA TYR A 77 1.43 -6.07 -1.21
C TYR A 77 0.59 -7.15 -1.89
N THR A 78 0.24 -8.21 -1.16
CA THR A 78 -0.54 -9.31 -1.71
C THR A 78 -1.22 -10.14 -0.63
N ASP A 79 -2.43 -10.61 -0.92
CA ASP A 79 -3.14 -11.65 -0.16
C ASP A 79 -3.08 -13.03 -0.87
N GLY A 80 -2.23 -13.17 -1.90
CA GLY A 80 -2.11 -14.35 -2.76
C GLY A 80 -3.09 -14.39 -3.94
N ARG A 81 -4.18 -13.63 -3.89
CA ARG A 81 -5.12 -13.44 -5.02
C ARG A 81 -4.86 -12.11 -5.73
N TRP A 82 -4.63 -11.05 -4.99
CA TRP A 82 -4.43 -9.70 -5.47
C TRP A 82 -2.99 -9.27 -5.25
N TRP A 83 -2.50 -8.39 -6.12
CA TRP A 83 -1.15 -7.86 -6.05
C TRP A 83 -1.16 -6.36 -6.33
N TRP A 84 -0.44 -5.61 -5.49
CA TRP A 84 -0.15 -4.20 -5.69
C TRP A 84 1.35 -3.91 -5.53
N ARG A 85 1.94 -3.14 -6.43
CA ARG A 85 3.30 -2.58 -6.30
C ARG A 85 3.44 -1.30 -7.11
N ALA A 86 4.00 -0.25 -6.52
CA ALA A 86 4.31 1.01 -7.22
C ALA A 86 5.82 1.19 -7.40
N ASP A 87 6.46 0.24 -8.10
CA ASP A 87 7.90 0.31 -8.42
C ASP A 87 8.17 1.41 -9.46
N ASP A 88 7.28 1.50 -10.45
CA ASP A 88 7.07 2.72 -11.24
C ASP A 88 5.82 3.44 -10.71
N PRO A 89 5.96 4.59 -10.03
CA PRO A 89 4.81 5.35 -9.54
C PRO A 89 3.93 5.93 -10.65
N GLN A 90 4.42 6.07 -11.88
CA GLN A 90 3.61 6.52 -13.01
C GLN A 90 2.72 5.40 -13.55
N HIS A 91 3.20 4.15 -13.49
CA HIS A 91 2.49 2.98 -13.99
C HIS A 91 2.54 1.82 -12.97
N PRO A 92 1.82 1.91 -11.83
CA PRO A 92 1.90 0.89 -10.81
C PRO A 92 1.28 -0.43 -11.28
N GLU A 93 1.75 -1.52 -10.68
CA GLU A 93 1.22 -2.85 -10.93
C GLU A 93 0.00 -3.12 -10.06
N PHE A 94 -1.14 -3.36 -10.69
CA PHE A 94 -2.31 -3.92 -10.04
C PHE A 94 -2.78 -5.16 -10.78
N LYS A 95 -2.83 -6.30 -10.07
CA LYS A 95 -3.11 -7.60 -10.69
C LYS A 95 -4.05 -8.44 -9.82
N GLN A 96 -4.80 -9.32 -10.47
CA GLN A 96 -5.63 -10.33 -9.83
C GLN A 96 -5.34 -11.71 -10.43
N ARG A 97 -5.27 -12.73 -9.58
CA ARG A 97 -5.22 -14.14 -9.97
C ARG A 97 -6.61 -14.75 -9.90
N GLN A 98 -7.13 -15.19 -11.05
CA GLN A 98 -8.41 -15.90 -11.19
C GLN A 98 -8.27 -16.93 -12.32
N GLY A 99 -7.65 -18.08 -12.03
CA GLY A 99 -7.26 -19.07 -13.04
C GLY A 99 -6.06 -18.63 -13.89
N THR A 100 -6.08 -17.39 -14.39
CA THR A 100 -4.97 -16.68 -15.01
C THR A 100 -4.60 -15.42 -14.20
N VAL A 101 -3.54 -14.71 -14.61
CA VAL A 101 -3.22 -13.37 -14.08
C VAL A 101 -3.88 -12.32 -14.98
N ILE A 102 -4.72 -11.50 -14.37
CA ILE A 102 -5.33 -10.31 -14.98
C ILE A 102 -4.53 -9.11 -14.49
N SER A 103 -4.08 -8.26 -15.42
CA SER A 103 -3.40 -7.00 -15.11
C SER A 103 -4.33 -5.85 -15.45
N TYR A 104 -4.52 -4.93 -14.51
CA TYR A 104 -5.27 -3.70 -14.70
C TYR A 104 -4.30 -2.59 -15.08
N ARG A 105 -4.62 -1.81 -16.12
CA ARG A 105 -3.75 -0.71 -16.55
C ARG A 105 -3.90 0.43 -15.57
N CYS A 106 -2.82 0.79 -14.90
CA CYS A 106 -2.83 1.87 -13.94
C CYS A 106 -1.93 3.03 -14.35
N ASP A 107 -2.40 4.24 -14.10
CA ASP A 107 -1.67 5.48 -14.38
C ASP A 107 -1.82 6.45 -13.20
N ALA A 108 -0.77 7.23 -12.92
CA ALA A 108 -0.84 8.32 -11.94
C ALA A 108 -1.90 9.36 -12.37
N ILE A 109 -2.62 9.91 -11.40
CA ILE A 109 -3.50 11.05 -11.58
C ILE A 109 -2.69 12.32 -11.29
N ASP A 110 -2.69 13.26 -12.24
CA ASP A 110 -2.13 14.61 -12.07
C ASP A 110 -2.89 15.45 -11.03
#